data_AF-A0A3D9CND1-F1
#
_entry.id   AF-A0A3D9CND1-F1
#
_cell.length_a   1.000
_cell.length_b   1.000
_cell.length_c   1.000
_cell.angle_alpha   90.00
_cell.angle_beta   90.00
_cell.angle_gamma   90.00
#
_symmetry.space_group_name_H-M   'P 1'
#
loop_
_entity.id
_entity.type
_entity.pdbx_description
1 polymer ?
#
loop_
_entity_poly.entity_id
_entity_poly.type
_entity_poly.pdbx_seq_one_letter_code
_entity_poly.pdbx_strand_id
1 'polypeptide(L)'
;MSSNREKKLNRNDVRTGIWKFLLSFAVLSAVSFICLFLFFKSYDRQREGISREADAYKELMQRSDVLRNHIDHIYENMIQLSSNKVENEVFLRTSIADEVRDAKNVMGSDSTSNFKHYALLMKQIEPMVNLKIKIFDVEYRKKTVIRDLEECMGKVGRANNELRKDPTRNFTGNRRR
;
A
#
# COMPACT_ATOMS: atom_id res chain seq x y z
N MET A 1 0.22 79.87 -71.96
CA MET A 1 0.39 78.51 -71.39
C MET A 1 0.82 78.65 -69.94
N SER A 2 -0.11 78.50 -68.99
CA SER A 2 0.18 78.19 -67.58
C SER A 2 -1.14 78.03 -66.84
N SER A 3 -1.39 76.85 -66.30
CA SER A 3 -2.28 76.66 -65.15
C SER A 3 -2.01 75.27 -64.57
N ASN A 4 -0.92 75.15 -63.82
CA ASN A 4 -0.74 74.02 -62.90
C ASN A 4 -1.78 74.17 -61.79
N ARG A 5 -2.91 73.47 -61.92
CA ARG A 5 -3.87 73.29 -60.84
C ARG A 5 -3.29 72.28 -59.84
N GLU A 6 -2.49 72.77 -58.90
CA GLU A 6 -2.30 72.04 -57.65
C GLU A 6 -3.66 71.87 -56.98
N LYS A 7 -4.18 70.64 -56.96
CA LYS A 7 -5.38 70.27 -56.20
C LYS A 7 -5.09 70.54 -54.72
N LYS A 8 -5.56 71.69 -54.22
CA LYS A 8 -5.56 72.03 -52.80
C LYS A 8 -6.30 70.93 -52.03
N LEU A 9 -5.53 70.08 -51.35
CA LEU A 9 -6.01 68.87 -50.70
C LEU A 9 -7.08 69.24 -49.66
N ASN A 10 -8.27 68.65 -49.78
CA ASN A 10 -9.41 69.01 -48.94
C ASN A 10 -9.13 68.52 -47.50
N ARG A 11 -9.03 69.45 -46.55
CA ARG A 11 -8.63 69.20 -45.15
C ARG A 11 -9.52 68.14 -44.47
N ASN A 12 -10.77 68.03 -44.90
CA ASN A 12 -11.73 67.04 -44.40
C ASN A 12 -11.44 65.62 -44.91
N ASP A 13 -10.92 65.47 -46.12
CA ASP A 13 -10.60 64.16 -46.70
C ASP A 13 -9.35 63.56 -46.03
N VAL A 14 -8.35 64.41 -45.76
CA VAL A 14 -7.16 64.05 -44.97
C VAL A 14 -7.54 63.61 -43.56
N ARG A 15 -8.44 64.35 -42.90
CA ARG A 15 -8.90 64.02 -41.54
C ARG A 15 -9.68 62.70 -41.49
N THR A 16 -10.46 62.41 -42.53
CA THR A 16 -11.19 61.14 -42.67
C THR A 16 -10.25 59.97 -42.92
N GLY A 17 -9.20 60.17 -43.74
CA GLY A 17 -8.15 59.18 -43.95
C GLY A 17 -7.37 58.83 -42.67
N ILE A 18 -7.01 59.84 -41.87
CA ILE A 18 -6.33 59.65 -40.59
C ILE A 18 -7.22 58.87 -39.60
N TRP A 19 -8.53 59.18 -39.53
CA TRP A 19 -9.46 58.45 -38.66
C TRP A 19 -9.64 56.99 -39.08
N LYS A 20 -9.72 56.70 -40.38
CA LYS A 20 -9.75 55.32 -40.89
C LYS A 20 -8.46 54.56 -40.55
N PHE A 21 -7.30 55.20 -40.70
CA PHE A 21 -6.03 54.61 -40.32
C PHE A 21 -5.95 54.31 -38.82
N LEU A 22 -6.35 55.26 -37.97
CA LEU A 22 -6.33 55.11 -36.52
C LEU A 22 -7.25 53.98 -36.06
N LEU A 23 -8.45 53.88 -36.67
CA LEU A 23 -9.41 52.83 -36.36
C LEU A 23 -8.90 51.44 -36.81
N SER A 24 -8.35 51.33 -38.02
CA SER A 24 -7.73 50.09 -38.49
C SER A 24 -6.54 49.67 -37.61
N PHE A 25 -5.70 50.62 -37.20
CA PHE A 25 -4.58 50.38 -36.30
C PHE A 25 -5.05 49.92 -34.92
N ALA A 26 -6.08 50.56 -34.36
CA ALA A 26 -6.66 50.16 -33.07
C ALA A 26 -7.26 48.74 -33.12
N VAL A 27 -7.97 48.39 -34.20
CA VAL A 27 -8.52 47.04 -34.39
C VAL A 27 -7.40 46.01 -34.49
N LEU A 28 -6.38 46.25 -35.31
CA LEU A 28 -5.22 45.35 -35.44
C LEU A 28 -4.50 45.17 -34.11
N SER A 29 -4.26 46.28 -33.40
CA SER A 29 -3.62 46.25 -32.08
C SER A 29 -4.46 45.45 -31.08
N ALA A 30 -5.77 45.70 -31.00
CA ALA A 30 -6.67 44.97 -30.12
C ALA A 30 -6.69 43.46 -30.41
N VAL A 31 -6.76 43.07 -31.69
CA VAL A 31 -6.72 41.66 -32.10
C VAL A 31 -5.39 41.02 -31.68
N SER A 32 -4.26 41.69 -31.90
CA SER A 32 -2.95 41.20 -31.47
C SER A 32 -2.87 41.02 -29.94
N PHE A 33 -3.37 41.98 -29.17
CA PHE A 33 -3.41 41.87 -27.70
C PHE A 33 -4.33 40.76 -27.22
N ILE A 34 -5.49 40.55 -27.87
CA ILE A 34 -6.42 39.47 -27.55
C ILE A 34 -5.76 38.10 -27.79
N CYS A 35 -5.04 37.93 -28.90
CA CYS A 35 -4.31 36.69 -29.18
C CYS A 35 -3.29 36.38 -28.07
N LEU A 36 -2.50 37.36 -27.65
CA LEU A 36 -1.54 37.20 -26.55
C LEU A 36 -2.25 36.89 -25.23
N PHE A 37 -3.35 37.59 -24.93
CA PHE A 37 -4.12 37.37 -23.71
C PHE A 37 -4.70 35.94 -23.63
N LEU A 38 -5.29 35.45 -24.73
CA LEU A 38 -5.82 34.09 -24.80
C LEU A 38 -4.72 33.05 -24.68
N PHE A 39 -3.53 33.31 -25.24
CA PHE A 39 -2.38 32.43 -25.12
C PHE A 39 -1.92 32.31 -23.66
N PHE A 40 -1.72 33.42 -22.95
CA PHE A 40 -1.35 33.39 -21.53
C PHE A 40 -2.43 32.73 -20.67
N LYS A 41 -3.71 33.05 -20.90
CA LYS A 41 -4.82 32.42 -20.17
C LYS A 41 -4.89 30.91 -20.38
N SER A 42 -4.63 30.44 -21.61
CA SER A 42 -4.57 29.01 -21.91
C SER A 42 -3.36 28.35 -21.25
N TYR A 43 -2.21 29.01 -21.28
CA TYR A 43 -0.99 28.54 -20.64
C TYR A 43 -1.16 28.39 -19.12
N ASP A 44 -1.73 29.38 -18.44
CA ASP A 44 -1.96 29.33 -17.00
C ASP A 44 -2.92 28.20 -16.62
N ARG A 45 -4.01 28.03 -17.38
CA ARG A 45 -4.95 26.90 -17.20
C ARG A 45 -4.27 25.55 -17.36
N GLN A 46 -3.44 25.38 -18.38
CA GLN A 46 -2.70 24.13 -18.62
C GLN A 46 -1.67 23.89 -17.52
N ARG A 47 -0.92 24.91 -17.13
CA ARG A 47 0.08 24.82 -16.06
C ARG A 47 -0.54 24.43 -14.73
N GLU A 48 -1.68 25.02 -14.40
CA GLU A 48 -2.42 24.68 -13.19
C GLU A 48 -2.91 23.23 -13.23
N GLY A 49 -3.48 22.78 -14.36
CA GLY A 49 -3.87 21.37 -14.55
C GLY A 49 -2.70 20.40 -14.36
N ILE A 50 -1.58 20.65 -15.03
CA ILE A 50 -0.37 19.82 -14.93
C ILE A 50 0.19 19.82 -13.51
N SER A 51 0.20 20.97 -12.81
CA SER A 51 0.67 21.03 -11.43
C SER A 51 -0.17 20.18 -10.49
N ARG A 52 -1.50 20.21 -10.64
CA ARG A 52 -2.41 19.39 -9.83
C ARG A 52 -2.23 17.90 -10.09
N GLU A 53 -2.07 17.51 -11.35
CA GLU A 53 -1.78 16.12 -11.71
C GLU A 53 -0.42 15.66 -11.17
N ALA A 54 0.61 16.51 -11.24
CA ALA A 54 1.93 16.22 -10.71
C ALA A 54 1.91 16.07 -9.18
N ASP A 55 1.17 16.93 -8.47
CA ASP A 55 1.01 16.84 -7.03
C ASP A 55 0.25 15.58 -6.62
N ALA A 56 -0.84 15.24 -7.33
CA ALA A 56 -1.59 14.00 -7.11
C ALA A 56 -0.72 12.76 -7.36
N TYR A 57 0.09 12.78 -8.42
CA TYR A 57 1.04 11.70 -8.71
C TYR A 57 2.13 11.59 -7.64
N LYS A 58 2.64 12.71 -7.15
CA LYS A 58 3.63 12.74 -6.06
C LYS A 58 3.05 12.16 -4.76
N GLU A 59 1.81 12.50 -4.42
CA GLU A 59 1.13 11.91 -3.27
C GLU A 59 0.95 10.40 -3.43
N LEU A 60 0.53 9.96 -4.62
CA LEU A 60 0.42 8.52 -4.94
C LEU A 60 1.76 7.80 -4.78
N MET A 61 2.84 8.40 -5.27
CA MET A 61 4.19 7.85 -5.19
C MET A 61 4.66 7.74 -3.73
N GLN A 62 4.41 8.76 -2.90
CA GLN A 62 4.72 8.71 -1.47
C GLN A 62 3.95 7.60 -0.75
N ARG A 63 2.65 7.42 -1.03
CA ARG A 63 1.86 6.30 -0.49
C ARG A 63 2.41 4.95 -0.95
N SER A 64 2.85 4.86 -2.21
CA SER A 64 3.47 3.65 -2.75
C SER A 64 4.77 3.27 -2.04
N ASP A 65 5.62 4.24 -1.70
CA ASP A 65 6.86 3.99 -0.97
C ASP A 65 6.58 3.48 0.46
N VAL A 66 5.60 4.07 1.15
CA VAL A 66 5.15 3.59 2.46
C VAL A 66 4.61 2.17 2.36
N LEU A 67 3.77 1.91 1.36
CA LEU A 67 3.20 0.59 1.13
C LEU A 67 4.27 -0.47 0.84
N ARG A 68 5.32 -0.11 0.10
CA ARG A 68 6.46 -1.00 -0.17
C ARG A 68 7.14 -1.43 1.13
N ASN A 69 7.43 -0.49 2.02
CA ASN A 69 8.03 -0.81 3.31
C ASN A 69 7.15 -1.76 4.14
N HIS A 70 5.83 -1.53 4.17
CA HIS A 70 4.92 -2.47 4.85
C HIS A 70 4.98 -3.87 4.26
N ILE A 71 5.05 -4.00 2.93
CA ILE A 71 5.13 -5.31 2.27
C ILE A 71 6.45 -6.01 2.58
N ASP A 72 7.56 -5.28 2.57
CA ASP A 72 8.87 -5.84 2.90
C ASP A 72 8.88 -6.37 4.34
N HIS A 73 8.32 -5.61 5.29
CA HIS A 73 8.15 -6.06 6.69
C HIS A 73 7.26 -7.31 6.81
N ILE A 74 6.11 -7.32 6.14
CA ILE A 74 5.21 -8.50 6.13
C ILE A 74 5.96 -9.72 5.58
N TYR A 75 6.73 -9.53 4.50
CA TYR A 75 7.49 -10.61 3.89
C TYR A 75 8.58 -11.16 4.81
N GLU A 76 9.35 -10.29 5.46
CA GLU A 76 10.36 -10.69 6.45
C GLU A 76 9.73 -11.44 7.63
N ASN A 77 8.63 -10.93 8.17
CA ASN A 77 7.89 -11.57 9.26
C ASN A 77 7.35 -12.94 8.84
N MET A 78 6.86 -13.09 7.60
CA MET A 78 6.44 -14.38 7.06
C MET A 78 7.60 -15.36 6.90
N ILE A 79 8.79 -14.91 6.48
CA ILE A 79 10.00 -15.76 6.43
C ILE A 79 10.35 -16.25 7.83
N GLN A 80 10.34 -15.36 8.82
CA GLN A 80 10.62 -15.72 10.20
C GLN A 80 9.62 -16.76 10.72
N LEU A 81 8.32 -16.57 10.45
CA LEU A 81 7.25 -17.52 10.77
C LEU A 81 7.44 -18.88 10.06
N SER A 82 8.01 -18.89 8.85
CA SER A 82 8.30 -20.12 8.11
C SER A 82 9.46 -20.92 8.71
N SER A 83 10.43 -20.21 9.31
CA SER A 83 11.67 -20.80 9.81
C SER A 83 11.56 -21.43 11.21
N ASN A 84 10.41 -21.28 11.88
CA ASN A 84 10.18 -21.71 13.28
C ASN A 84 11.28 -21.22 14.25
N LYS A 85 12.03 -20.17 13.91
CA LYS A 85 13.19 -19.67 14.68
C LYS A 85 12.81 -18.69 15.80
N VAL A 86 11.52 -18.35 15.94
CA VAL A 86 11.08 -17.32 16.88
C VAL A 86 10.36 -17.95 18.07
N GLU A 87 10.80 -17.59 19.26
CA GLU A 87 10.30 -18.12 20.54
C GLU A 87 8.84 -17.70 20.82
N ASN A 88 8.39 -16.58 20.21
CA ASN A 88 7.05 -16.04 20.37
C ASN A 88 6.31 -15.93 19.04
N GLU A 89 5.90 -17.09 18.50
CA GLU A 89 5.16 -17.16 17.24
C GLU A 89 3.79 -16.46 17.29
N VAL A 90 3.17 -16.37 18.46
CA VAL A 90 1.87 -15.70 18.64
C VAL A 90 2.02 -14.20 18.35
N PHE A 91 3.08 -13.57 18.87
CA PHE A 91 3.38 -12.17 18.59
C PHE A 91 3.61 -11.91 17.10
N LEU A 92 4.40 -12.77 16.43
CA LEU A 92 4.65 -12.64 14.99
C LEU A 92 3.37 -12.68 14.16
N ARG A 93 2.43 -13.56 14.53
CA ARG A 93 1.15 -13.69 13.83
C ARG A 93 0.29 -12.44 13.97
N THR A 94 0.21 -11.88 15.19
CA THR A 94 -0.52 -10.63 15.43
C THR A 94 0.14 -9.48 14.67
N SER A 95 1.47 -9.40 14.69
CA SER A 95 2.23 -8.38 13.94
C SER A 95 1.93 -8.45 12.44
N ILE A 96 1.97 -9.64 11.82
CA ILE A 96 1.65 -9.80 10.40
C ILE A 96 0.20 -9.40 10.11
N ALA A 97 -0.75 -9.79 10.97
CA ALA A 97 -2.16 -9.44 10.78
C ALA A 97 -2.40 -7.93 10.89
N ASP A 98 -1.75 -7.26 11.84
CA ASP A 98 -1.82 -5.82 12.02
C ASP A 98 -1.17 -5.07 10.84
N GLU A 99 0.01 -5.50 10.38
CA GLU A 99 0.68 -4.91 9.21
C GLU A 99 -0.15 -5.07 7.93
N VAL A 100 -0.80 -6.23 7.72
CA VAL A 100 -1.70 -6.45 6.58
C VAL A 100 -2.92 -5.52 6.66
N ARG A 101 -3.46 -5.28 7.86
CA ARG A 101 -4.57 -4.33 8.07
C ARG A 101 -4.13 -2.90 7.81
N ASP A 102 -2.96 -2.52 8.28
CA ASP A 102 -2.41 -1.17 8.10
C ASP A 102 -2.10 -0.90 6.63
N ALA A 103 -1.53 -1.88 5.91
CA ALA A 103 -1.35 -1.80 4.46
C ALA A 103 -2.68 -1.61 3.72
N LYS A 104 -3.75 -2.31 4.13
CA LYS A 104 -5.10 -2.10 3.58
C LYS A 104 -5.63 -0.69 3.87
N ASN A 105 -5.37 -0.15 5.06
CA ASN A 105 -5.77 1.21 5.43
C ASN A 105 -5.02 2.28 4.60
N VAL A 106 -3.72 2.10 4.38
CA VAL A 106 -2.89 2.98 3.53
C VAL A 106 -3.38 2.98 2.08
N MET A 107 -3.80 1.81 1.56
CA MET A 107 -4.36 1.71 0.21
C MET A 107 -5.74 2.37 0.07
N GLY A 108 -6.59 2.34 1.11
CA GLY A 108 -7.89 3.03 1.10
C GLY A 108 -8.72 2.77 -0.16
N SER A 109 -9.21 3.84 -0.80
CA SER A 109 -9.94 3.75 -2.08
C SER A 109 -9.06 3.38 -3.28
N ASP A 110 -7.77 3.68 -3.21
CA ASP A 110 -6.79 3.38 -4.26
C ASP A 110 -6.56 1.86 -4.42
N SER A 111 -7.04 1.04 -3.48
CA SER A 111 -7.01 -0.42 -3.57
C SER A 111 -7.73 -0.98 -4.80
N THR A 112 -8.68 -0.23 -5.38
CA THR A 112 -9.47 -0.65 -6.55
C THR A 112 -8.91 -0.14 -7.88
N SER A 113 -8.05 0.87 -7.83
CA SER A 113 -7.42 1.51 -8.99
C SER A 113 -5.91 1.28 -8.96
N ASN A 114 -5.16 2.21 -8.37
CA ASN A 114 -3.71 2.34 -8.45
C ASN A 114 -2.97 1.20 -7.71
N PHE A 115 -3.54 0.66 -6.64
CA PHE A 115 -2.92 -0.37 -5.79
C PHE A 115 -3.61 -1.73 -5.87
N LYS A 116 -4.29 -2.04 -6.98
CA LYS A 116 -5.03 -3.30 -7.17
C LYS A 116 -4.19 -4.56 -6.93
N HIS A 117 -2.93 -4.56 -7.39
CA HIS A 117 -2.04 -5.70 -7.22
C HIS A 117 -1.64 -5.92 -5.75
N TYR A 118 -1.35 -4.84 -5.03
CA TYR A 118 -1.06 -4.90 -3.60
C TYR A 118 -2.30 -5.33 -2.80
N ALA A 119 -3.49 -4.86 -3.16
CA ALA A 119 -4.74 -5.28 -2.54
C ALA A 119 -5.00 -6.78 -2.74
N LEU A 120 -4.73 -7.31 -3.95
CA LEU A 120 -4.84 -8.74 -4.24
C LEU A 120 -3.86 -9.56 -3.39
N LEU A 121 -2.60 -9.10 -3.29
CA LEU A 121 -1.57 -9.74 -2.48
C LEU A 121 -2.00 -9.82 -1.00
N MET A 122 -2.44 -8.69 -0.43
CA MET A 122 -2.91 -8.64 0.97
C MET A 122 -4.10 -9.58 1.22
N LYS A 123 -4.99 -9.73 0.25
CA LYS A 123 -6.12 -10.67 0.32
C LYS A 123 -5.66 -12.13 0.32
N GLN A 124 -4.54 -12.45 -0.29
CA GLN A 124 -3.97 -13.81 -0.34
C GLN A 124 -3.12 -14.13 0.90
N ILE A 125 -2.44 -13.15 1.49
CA ILE A 125 -1.61 -13.34 2.68
C ILE A 125 -2.47 -13.76 3.88
N GLU A 126 -3.62 -13.13 4.08
CA GLU A 126 -4.51 -13.40 5.20
C GLU A 126 -4.93 -14.89 5.36
N PRO A 127 -5.46 -15.57 4.32
CA PRO A 127 -5.77 -17.00 4.42
C PRO A 127 -4.50 -17.87 4.56
N MET A 128 -3.37 -17.46 4.00
CA MET A 128 -2.10 -18.20 4.09
C MET A 128 -1.54 -18.18 5.52
N VAL A 129 -1.56 -17.02 6.19
CA VAL A 129 -1.18 -16.87 7.60
C VAL A 129 -2.13 -17.69 8.47
N ASN A 130 -3.44 -17.59 8.26
CA ASN A 130 -4.44 -18.38 8.98
C ASN A 130 -4.26 -19.89 8.80
N LEU A 131 -3.87 -20.35 7.61
CA LEU A 131 -3.58 -21.76 7.37
C LEU A 131 -2.34 -22.21 8.15
N LYS A 132 -1.25 -21.43 8.13
CA LYS A 132 -0.04 -21.72 8.91
C LYS A 132 -0.34 -21.79 10.41
N ILE A 133 -1.22 -20.93 10.92
CA ILE A 133 -1.68 -20.95 12.31
C ILE A 133 -2.35 -22.29 12.65
N LYS A 134 -3.27 -22.77 11.80
CA LYS A 134 -3.95 -24.05 12.00
C LYS A 134 -2.98 -25.22 11.98
N ILE A 135 -2.00 -25.21 11.08
CA ILE A 135 -0.97 -26.25 11.00
C ILE A 135 -0.19 -26.33 12.31
N PHE A 136 0.21 -25.17 12.86
CA PHE A 136 0.93 -25.12 14.13
C PHE A 136 0.09 -25.60 15.32
N ASP A 137 -1.20 -25.25 15.40
CA ASP A 137 -2.07 -25.74 16.48
C ASP A 137 -2.15 -27.28 16.47
N VAL A 138 -2.27 -27.87 15.28
CA VAL A 138 -2.27 -29.33 15.11
C VAL A 138 -0.91 -29.93 15.48
N GLU A 139 0.20 -29.31 15.08
CA GLU A 139 1.55 -29.78 15.45
C GLU A 139 1.78 -29.73 16.97
N TYR A 140 1.33 -28.65 17.62
CA TYR A 140 1.41 -28.50 19.06
C TYR A 140 0.60 -29.59 19.79
N ARG A 141 -0.65 -29.80 19.37
CA ARG A 141 -1.50 -30.90 19.91
C ARG A 141 -0.83 -32.26 19.73
N LYS A 142 -0.23 -32.52 18.57
CA LYS A 142 0.52 -33.76 18.32
C LYS A 142 1.66 -33.93 19.31
N LYS A 143 2.48 -32.91 19.55
CA LYS A 143 3.58 -32.96 20.53
C LYS A 143 3.08 -33.23 21.95
N THR A 144 1.98 -32.59 22.35
CA THR A 144 1.37 -32.83 23.67
C THR A 144 0.88 -34.27 23.80
N VAL A 145 0.18 -34.80 22.79
CA VAL A 145 -0.28 -36.19 22.79
C VAL A 145 0.87 -37.19 22.83
N ILE A 146 1.96 -36.93 22.10
CA ILE A 146 3.18 -37.78 22.16
C ILE A 146 3.76 -37.78 23.57
N ARG A 147 3.90 -36.60 24.19
CA ARG A 147 4.40 -36.46 25.56
C ARG A 147 3.53 -37.23 26.56
N ASP A 148 2.21 -37.11 26.44
CA ASP A 148 1.26 -37.79 27.32
C ASP A 148 1.31 -39.32 27.11
N LEU A 149 1.52 -39.77 25.87
CA LEU A 149 1.71 -41.19 25.54
C LEU A 149 3.01 -41.72 26.18
N GLU A 150 4.13 -41.01 26.03
CA GLU A 150 5.41 -41.37 26.65
C GLU A 150 5.31 -41.44 28.18
N GLU A 151 4.63 -40.47 28.79
CA GLU A 151 4.37 -40.47 30.23
C GLU A 151 3.51 -41.68 30.65
N CYS A 152 2.48 -42.01 29.89
CA CYS A 152 1.63 -43.17 30.13
C CYS A 152 2.43 -44.48 29.99
N MET A 153 3.21 -44.63 28.94
CA MET A 153 4.08 -45.80 28.73
C MET A 153 5.10 -45.94 29.86
N GLY A 154 5.70 -44.85 30.33
CA GLY A 154 6.61 -44.85 31.48
C GLY A 154 5.93 -45.28 32.77
N LYS A 155 4.70 -44.81 33.04
CA LYS A 155 3.90 -45.22 34.19
C LYS A 155 3.50 -46.69 34.13
N VAL A 156 3.05 -47.17 32.97
CA VAL A 156 2.72 -48.58 32.74
C VAL A 156 3.94 -49.47 32.93
N GLY A 157 5.11 -49.07 32.41
CA GLY A 157 6.36 -49.79 32.61
C GLY A 157 6.75 -49.91 34.09
N ARG A 158 6.60 -48.84 34.87
CA ARG A 158 6.82 -48.88 36.33
C ARG A 158 5.83 -49.79 37.05
N ALA A 159 4.54 -49.67 36.75
CA ALA A 159 3.51 -50.52 37.35
C ALA A 159 3.75 -52.01 37.05
N ASN A 160 4.11 -52.33 35.81
CA ASN A 160 4.38 -53.70 35.40
C ASN A 160 5.66 -54.27 36.07
N ASN A 161 6.68 -53.44 36.29
CA ASN A 161 7.87 -53.82 37.05
C ASN A 161 7.56 -54.10 38.53
N GLU A 162 6.67 -53.34 39.15
CA GLU A 162 6.23 -53.61 40.53
C GLU A 162 5.35 -54.86 40.61
N LEU A 163 4.47 -55.11 39.64
CA LEU A 163 3.62 -56.32 39.59
C LEU A 163 4.41 -57.60 39.32
N ARG A 164 5.58 -57.53 38.67
CA ARG A 164 6.48 -58.68 38.47
C ARG A 164 7.29 -59.05 39.71
N LYS A 165 7.35 -58.19 40.74
CA LYS A 165 7.97 -58.57 42.01
C LYS A 165 7.01 -59.48 42.76
N ASP A 166 7.41 -60.73 42.97
CA ASP A 166 6.64 -61.71 43.72
C ASP A 166 6.39 -61.21 45.16
N PRO A 167 5.13 -60.92 45.55
CA PRO A 167 4.81 -60.38 46.86
C PRO A 167 5.06 -61.38 48.00
N THR A 168 5.14 -62.69 47.70
CA THR A 168 5.38 -63.73 48.71
C THR A 168 6.84 -63.79 49.18
N ARG A 169 7.77 -63.17 48.45
CA ARG A 169 9.22 -63.25 48.75
C ARG A 169 9.70 -62.26 49.81
N ASN A 170 8.90 -61.24 50.15
CA ASN A 170 9.19 -60.24 51.19
C ASN A 170 8.29 -60.36 52.44
N PHE A 171 7.35 -61.31 52.46
CA PHE A 171 6.49 -61.54 53.62
C PHE A 171 7.20 -62.46 54.63
N THR A 172 8.19 -61.93 55.35
CA THR A 172 8.73 -62.59 56.56
C THR A 172 7.77 -62.36 57.71
N GLY A 173 6.62 -63.04 57.66
CA GLY A 173 5.67 -63.08 58.78
C GLY A 173 6.31 -63.75 59.97
N ASN A 174 6.80 -62.95 60.93
CA ASN A 174 7.24 -63.43 62.23
C ASN A 174 6.06 -64.12 62.92
N ARG A 175 6.09 -65.45 62.93
CA ARG A 175 5.15 -66.29 63.68
C ARG A 175 5.47 -66.08 65.17
N ARG A 176 4.76 -65.14 65.82
CA ARG A 176 4.82 -64.98 67.28
C ARG A 176 4.38 -66.29 67.91
N ARG A 177 5.30 -66.87 68.68
CA ARG A 177 5.16 -68.11 69.43
C ARG A 177 4.59 -67.81 70.81
#